data_AF-A0A352RWH4-F1
#
_entry.id   AF-A0A352RWH4-F1
#
_cell.length_a   1.000
_cell.length_b   1.000
_cell.length_c   1.000
_cell.angle_alpha   90.00
_cell.angle_beta   90.00
_cell.angle_gamma   90.00
#
_symmetry.space_group_name_H-M   'P 1'
#
loop_
_entity.id
_entity.type
_entity.pdbx_description
1 polymer ?
#
loop_
_entity_poly.entity_id
_entity_poly.type
_entity_poly.pdbx_seq_one_letter_code
_entity_poly.pdbx_strand_id
1 'polypeptide(L)' 'MIAQELEVSLHMAFVEARQARHEFITVEHLLLALLDNPTAAEVLRACAANIEDLRTSLKNFIADNT' A
#
# COMPACT_ATOMS: atom_id res chain seq x y z
N MET A 1 1.95 6.15 20.20
CA MET A 1 1.35 4.82 19.89
C MET A 1 0.73 4.94 18.52
N ILE A 2 1.08 4.04 17.60
CA ILE A 2 0.49 4.04 16.25
C ILE A 2 -0.95 3.50 16.36
N ALA A 3 -1.88 4.02 15.56
CA ALA A 3 -3.25 3.53 15.54
C ALA A 3 -3.28 2.06 15.05
N GLN A 4 -4.11 1.22 15.68
CA GLN A 4 -4.22 -0.21 15.36
C GLN A 4 -4.52 -0.46 13.88
N GLU A 5 -5.33 0.39 13.26
CA GLU A 5 -5.67 0.30 11.84
C GLU A 5 -4.44 0.46 10.92
N LEU A 6 -3.52 1.35 11.27
CA LEU A 6 -2.28 1.57 10.53
C LEU A 6 -1.28 0.41 10.77
N GLU A 7 -1.27 -0.16 11.97
CA GLU A 7 -0.46 -1.35 12.27
C GLU A 7 -0.88 -2.55 11.41
N VAL A 8 -2.19 -2.74 11.19
CA VAL A 8 -2.71 -3.77 10.28
C VAL A 8 -2.25 -3.52 8.84
N SER A 9 -2.38 -2.30 8.32
CA SER A 9 -1.91 -1.96 6.97
C SER A 9 -0.41 -2.21 6.80
N LEU A 10 0.40 -1.84 7.79
CA LEU A 10 1.86 -2.10 7.78
C LEU A 10 2.17 -3.59 7.78
N HIS A 11 1.45 -4.38 8.57
CA HIS A 11 1.63 -5.82 8.62
C HIS A 11 1.28 -6.46 7.26
N MET A 12 0.21 -6.01 6.60
CA MET A 12 -0.17 -6.51 5.28
C MET A 12 0.90 -6.20 4.22
N ALA A 13 1.40 -4.97 4.18
CA ALA A 13 2.51 -4.59 3.29
C ALA A 13 3.74 -5.49 3.48
N PHE A 14 4.08 -5.79 4.74
CA PHE A 14 5.20 -6.67 5.08
C PHE A 14 4.97 -8.12 4.61
N VAL A 15 3.78 -8.67 4.86
CA VAL A 15 3.42 -10.03 4.47
C VAL A 15 3.46 -10.19 2.95
N GLU A 16 2.88 -9.25 2.20
CA GLU A 16 2.88 -9.30 0.74
C GLU A 16 4.29 -9.22 0.14
N ALA A 17 5.10 -8.26 0.58
CA ALA A 17 6.48 -8.12 0.10
C ALA A 17 7.31 -9.39 0.37
N ARG A 18 7.14 -9.99 1.56
CA ARG A 18 7.85 -11.22 1.93
C ARG A 18 7.37 -12.43 1.13
N GLN A 19 6.07 -12.53 0.84
CA GLN A 19 5.52 -13.58 -0.02
C GLN A 19 6.04 -13.46 -1.45
N ALA A 20 6.17 -12.24 -1.95
CA ALA A 20 6.77 -11.94 -3.26
C ALA A 20 8.31 -12.05 -3.26
N ARG A 21 8.94 -12.29 -2.10
CA ARG A 21 10.39 -12.38 -1.91
C ARG A 21 11.15 -11.12 -2.31
N HIS A 22 10.50 -9.96 -2.20
CA HIS A 22 11.15 -8.68 -2.41
C HIS A 22 12.23 -8.47 -1.34
N GLU A 23 13.40 -8.00 -1.75
CA GLU A 23 14.54 -7.79 -0.85
C GLU A 23 14.26 -6.65 0.15
N PHE A 24 13.46 -5.67 -0.27
CA PHE A 24 13.13 -4.50 0.50
C PHE A 24 11.64 -4.21 0.52
N ILE A 25 11.19 -3.61 1.61
CA ILE A 25 9.87 -2.99 1.70
C ILE A 25 10.06 -1.50 1.47
N THR A 26 9.36 -0.98 0.47
CA THR A 26 9.45 0.41 0.06
C THR A 26 8.22 1.21 0.49
N VAL A 27 8.23 2.52 0.29
CA VAL A 27 7.06 3.37 0.58
C VAL A 27 5.90 3.09 -0.36
N GLU A 28 6.15 2.53 -1.55
CA GLU A 28 5.13 2.11 -2.50
C GLU A 28 4.33 0.91 -1.98
N HIS A 29 4.98 -0.03 -1.29
CA HIS A 29 4.28 -1.14 -0.61
C HIS A 29 3.36 -0.61 0.48
N LEU A 30 3.84 0.36 1.26
CA LEU A 30 3.03 1.01 2.27
C LEU A 30 1.84 1.73 1.65
N LEU A 31 2.06 2.52 0.59
CA LEU A 31 0.99 3.22 -0.10
C LEU A 31 -0.04 2.24 -0.68
N LEU A 32 0.42 1.12 -1.25
CA LEU A 32 -0.46 0.06 -1.76
C LEU A 32 -1.37 -0.51 -0.65
N ALA A 33 -0.82 -0.81 0.53
CA ALA A 33 -1.60 -1.30 1.66
C ALA A 33 -2.54 -0.23 2.24
N LEU A 34 -2.19 1.05 2.13
CA LEU A 34 -3.05 2.16 2.53
C LEU A 34 -4.25 2.36 1.58
N LEU A 35 -4.21 1.83 0.35
CA LEU A 35 -5.39 1.85 -0.53
C LEU A 35 -6.54 0.98 0.03
N ASP A 36 -6.22 -0.02 0.84
CA ASP A 36 -7.17 -0.89 1.52
C ASP A 36 -7.52 -0.42 2.94
N ASN A 37 -6.87 0.65 3.42
CA ASN A 37 -7.21 1.30 4.68
C ASN A 37 -8.39 2.26 4.46
N PRO A 38 -9.56 2.05 5.10
CA PRO A 38 -10.75 2.88 4.90
C PRO A 38 -10.49 4.38 5.05
N THR A 39 -9.79 4.77 6.12
CA THR A 39 -9.48 6.18 6.42
C THR A 39 -8.59 6.80 5.36
N ALA A 40 -7.51 6.14 4.96
CA ALA A 40 -6.60 6.65 3.92
C ALA A 40 -7.27 6.67 2.54
N ALA A 41 -8.04 5.63 2.20
CA ALA A 41 -8.76 5.56 0.94
C ALA A 41 -9.83 6.67 0.81
N GLU A 42 -10.49 7.04 1.91
CA GLU A 42 -11.40 8.19 1.95
C GLU A 42 -10.66 9.50 1.64
N VAL A 43 -9.51 9.74 2.28
CA VAL A 43 -8.69 10.93 2.01
C VAL A 43 -8.22 10.98 0.55
N LEU A 44 -7.74 9.86 0.01
CA LEU A 44 -7.29 9.78 -1.38
C LEU A 44 -8.43 10.06 -2.38
N ARG A 45 -9.63 9.52 -2.13
CA ARG A 45 -10.82 9.84 -2.92
C ARG A 45 -11.23 11.30 -2.80
N ALA A 46 -11.14 11.90 -1.61
CA ALA A 46 -11.38 13.32 -1.41
C ALA A 46 -10.38 14.20 -2.17
N CYS A 47 -9.17 13.70 -2.40
CA CYS A 47 -8.17 14.31 -3.29
C CYS A 47 -8.38 13.98 -4.78
N ALA A 48 -9.52 13.41 -5.16
CA ALA A 48 -9.86 13.00 -6.52
C ALA A 48 -8.92 11.93 -7.13
N ALA A 49 -8.23 11.14 -6.30
CA ALA A 49 -7.43 10.02 -6.79
C ALA A 49 -8.33 8.87 -7.26
N ASN A 50 -8.01 8.28 -8.41
CA ASN A 50 -8.59 7.00 -8.82
C ASN A 50 -7.83 5.86 -8.15
N ILE A 51 -8.50 5.17 -7.21
CA ILE A 51 -7.88 4.11 -6.40
C ILE A 51 -7.48 2.91 -7.25
N GLU A 52 -8.26 2.53 -8.26
CA GLU A 52 -7.96 1.36 -9.10
C GLU A 52 -6.77 1.62 -10.03
N ASP A 53 -6.70 2.81 -10.63
CA ASP A 53 -5.57 3.21 -11.46
C ASP A 53 -4.28 3.31 -10.63
N LEU A 54 -4.38 3.89 -9.42
CA LEU A 54 -3.24 4.00 -8.49
C LEU A 54 -2.76 2.62 -8.03
N ARG A 55 -3.69 1.71 -7.70
CA ARG A 55 -3.37 0.33 -7.32
C ARG A 55 -2.61 -0.38 -8.44
N THR A 56 -3.11 -0.28 -9.66
CA THR A 56 -2.48 -0.90 -10.84
C THR A 56 -1.08 -0.33 -11.07
N SER A 57 -0.94 0.99 -10.99
CA SER A 57 0.34 1.69 -11.16
C SER A 57 1.36 1.28 -10.11
N LEU A 58 0.96 1.20 -8.84
CA LEU A 58 1.84 0.78 -7.74
C LEU A 58 2.25 -0.68 -7.86
N LYS A 59 1.33 -1.58 -8.20
CA LYS A 59 1.66 -3.01 -8.40
C LYS A 59 2.68 -3.20 -9.51
N ASN A 60 2.49 -2.51 -10.64
CA ASN A 60 3.45 -2.56 -11.75
C ASN A 60 4.81 -2.00 -11.33
N PHE A 61 4.83 -0.84 -10.68
CA PHE A 61 6.08 -0.23 -10.23
C PHE A 61 6.84 -1.11 -9.25
N ILE A 62 6.16 -1.70 -8.25
CA ILE A 62 6.77 -2.62 -7.29
C ILE A 62 7.36 -3.82 -8.03
N ALA A 63 6.57 -4.48 -8.90
CA ALA A 63 7.03 -5.64 -9.65
C ALA A 63 8.28 -5.37 -10.50
N ASP A 64 8.42 -4.16 -11.04
CA ASP A 64 9.56 -3.76 -11.88
C ASP A 64 10.80 -3.33 -11.07
N ASN A 65 10.66 -3.03 -9.77
CA ASN A 65 11.70 -2.36 -8.98
C ASN A 65 12.09 -3.06 -7.66
N THR A 66 11.59 -4.27 -7.38
CA THR A 66 11.84 -4.96 -6.11
C THR A 66 12.14 -6.45 -6.24
#